data_AF-A0A813F1V7-F1
#
_entry.id   AF-A0A813F1V7-F1
#
_cell.length_a   1.000
_cell.length_b   1.000
_cell.length_c   1.000
_cell.angle_alpha   90.00
_cell.angle_beta   90.00
_cell.angle_gamma   90.00
#
_symmetry.space_group_name_H-M   'P 1'
#
loop_
_entity.id
_entity.type
_entity.pdbx_description
1 polymer ?
#
loop_
_entity_poly.entity_id
_entity_poly.type
_entity_poly.pdbx_seq_one_letter_code
_entity_poly.pdbx_strand_id
1 'polypeptide(L)'
;TVVFHDLRIDTLFIAHVGDSRSVLGRSREDPAGAVAWEAVDLTVDHKPDLPEEKARIEEAGGQVRFDGCWNHRVYVTGKRYPGLNMSRSLGDLAGFNNAGISATPTIQRWALVNPDSKDPLVQTHDAALG
;
A
#
# COMPACT_ATOMS: atom_id res chain seq x y z
N THR A 1 0.61 7.01 1.22
CA THR A 1 0.11 6.13 2.30
C THR A 1 -0.03 6.94 3.58
N VAL A 2 -1.09 6.73 4.36
CA VAL A 2 -1.26 7.35 5.68
C VAL A 2 -1.54 6.24 6.69
N VAL A 3 -0.80 6.26 7.80
CA VAL A 3 -1.05 5.42 8.97
C VAL A 3 -1.41 6.33 10.14
N PHE A 4 -2.55 6.07 10.77
CA PHE A 4 -3.05 6.80 11.92
C PHE A 4 -3.19 5.85 13.10
N HIS A 5 -2.55 6.16 14.22
CA HIS A 5 -2.69 5.39 15.46
C HIS A 5 -3.67 6.09 16.39
N ASP A 6 -4.84 5.46 16.63
CA ASP A 6 -5.70 5.90 17.73
C ASP A 6 -5.20 5.25 19.03
N LEU A 7 -4.49 6.04 19.83
CA LEU A 7 -3.92 5.62 21.11
C LEU A 7 -4.98 5.21 22.14
N ARG A 8 -6.23 5.66 22.01
CA ARG A 8 -7.28 5.38 23.01
C ARG A 8 -7.82 3.97 22.88
N ILE A 9 -7.80 3.41 21.67
CA ILE A 9 -8.27 2.07 21.35
C ILE A 9 -7.15 1.17 20.83
N ASP A 10 -5.90 1.64 20.96
CA ASP A 10 -4.67 0.99 20.54
C ASP A 10 -4.77 0.31 19.17
N THR A 11 -5.16 1.09 18.17
CA THR A 11 -5.46 0.59 16.82
C THR A 11 -4.83 1.47 15.76
N LEU A 12 -4.15 0.85 14.79
CA LEU A 12 -3.71 1.49 13.55
C LEU A 12 -4.81 1.46 12.51
N PHE A 13 -5.02 2.59 11.85
CA PHE A 13 -5.83 2.74 10.65
C PHE A 13 -4.90 3.11 9.50
N ILE A 14 -5.01 2.38 8.40
CA ILE A 14 -4.16 2.56 7.23
C ILE A 14 -5.04 2.94 6.05
N ALA A 15 -4.67 4.01 5.35
CA ALA A 15 -5.23 4.40 4.06
C ALA A 15 -4.10 4.45 3.03
N HIS A 16 -4.14 3.53 2.06
CA HIS A 16 -3.07 3.34 1.09
C HIS A 16 -3.53 3.63 -0.33
N VAL A 17 -2.72 4.39 -1.07
CA VAL A 17 -2.82 4.72 -2.50
C VAL A 17 -1.39 4.75 -3.02
N GLY A 18 -1.13 4.13 -4.17
CA GLY A 18 0.21 4.05 -4.78
C GLY A 18 0.95 2.76 -4.45
N ASP A 19 2.28 2.85 -4.43
CA ASP A 19 3.20 1.73 -4.18
C ASP A 19 4.21 2.04 -3.04
N SER A 20 3.95 3.08 -2.24
CA SER A 20 4.68 3.29 -0.98
C SER A 20 4.24 2.27 0.07
N ARG A 21 5.18 1.70 0.82
CA ARG A 21 4.95 0.61 1.78
C ARG A 21 4.93 1.08 3.23
N SER A 22 4.06 0.48 4.04
CA SER A 22 4.13 0.55 5.51
C SER A 22 4.26 -0.85 6.10
N VAL A 23 5.15 -1.00 7.08
CA VAL A 23 5.48 -2.29 7.71
C VAL A 23 5.43 -2.13 9.23
N LEU A 24 4.82 -3.10 9.91
CA LEU A 24 4.78 -3.20 11.37
C LEU A 24 5.89 -4.15 11.86
N GLY A 25 6.76 -3.67 12.74
CA GLY A 25 7.68 -4.52 13.49
C GLY A 25 6.99 -5.09 14.72
N ARG A 26 6.89 -6.43 14.78
CA ARG A 26 6.33 -7.16 15.93
C ARG A 26 7.43 -7.95 16.62
N SER A 27 7.65 -7.69 17.91
CA SER A 27 8.57 -8.46 18.73
C SER A 27 7.83 -9.53 19.54
N ARG A 28 8.53 -10.65 19.80
CA ARG A 28 8.15 -11.65 20.80
C ARG A 28 9.36 -12.00 21.65
N GLU A 29 9.17 -12.08 22.95
CA GLU A 29 10.19 -12.54 23.90
C GLU A 29 9.87 -13.97 24.29
N ASP A 30 10.86 -14.86 24.25
CA ASP A 30 10.71 -16.23 24.73
C ASP A 30 10.89 -16.32 26.27
N PRO A 31 10.54 -17.44 26.92
CA PRO A 31 10.71 -17.58 28.37
C PRO A 31 12.17 -17.50 28.87
N ALA A 32 13.15 -17.58 27.97
CA ALA A 32 14.58 -17.44 28.27
C ALA A 32 15.09 -16.00 28.10
N GLY A 33 14.22 -15.06 27.70
CA GLY A 33 14.53 -13.65 27.52
C GLY A 33 15.05 -13.28 26.12
N ALA A 34 15.02 -14.20 25.16
CA ALA A 34 15.45 -13.90 23.79
C ALA A 34 14.33 -13.19 23.01
N VAL A 35 14.65 -12.06 22.39
CA VAL A 35 13.71 -11.26 21.57
C VAL A 35 13.86 -11.62 20.09
N ALA A 36 12.76 -12.04 19.47
CA ALA A 36 12.66 -12.23 18.02
C ALA A 36 11.75 -11.18 17.40
N TRP A 37 12.12 -10.65 16.24
CA TRP A 37 11.35 -9.67 15.48
C TRP A 37 10.74 -10.29 14.22
N GLU A 38 9.56 -9.83 13.87
CA GLU A 38 8.83 -10.15 12.66
C GLU A 38 8.41 -8.85 11.97
N ALA A 39 8.62 -8.77 10.66
CA ALA A 39 8.12 -7.68 9.83
C ALA A 39 6.77 -8.09 9.22
N VAL A 40 5.74 -7.28 9.43
CA VAL A 40 4.38 -7.52 8.93
C VAL A 40 4.01 -6.40 7.97
N ASP A 41 3.82 -6.71 6.69
CA ASP A 41 3.39 -5.73 5.70
C ASP A 41 1.96 -5.26 6.00
N LEU A 42 1.77 -3.95 6.16
CA LEU A 42 0.45 -3.34 6.38
C LEU A 42 -0.21 -2.88 5.08
N THR A 43 0.53 -2.88 3.98
CA THR A 43 0.09 -2.37 2.67
C THR A 43 0.53 -3.29 1.55
N VAL A 44 -0.31 -3.44 0.55
CA VAL A 44 0.00 -4.13 -0.71
C VAL A 44 0.05 -3.09 -1.82
N ASP A 45 1.16 -3.05 -2.56
CA ASP A 45 1.35 -2.13 -3.69
C ASP A 45 0.18 -2.22 -4.68
N HIS A 46 -0.35 -1.07 -5.11
CA HIS A 46 -1.36 -1.03 -6.17
C HIS A 46 -0.70 -1.16 -7.54
N LYS A 47 -0.28 -2.38 -7.90
CA LYS A 47 0.35 -2.66 -9.19
C LYS A 47 -0.70 -2.76 -10.31
N PRO A 48 -0.43 -2.20 -11.51
CA PRO A 48 -1.37 -2.19 -12.63
C PRO A 48 -1.82 -3.57 -13.12
N ASP A 49 -1.00 -4.59 -12.95
CA ASP A 49 -1.25 -5.95 -13.41
C ASP A 49 -2.03 -6.83 -12.43
N LEU A 50 -2.35 -6.30 -11.24
CA LEU A 50 -3.30 -6.97 -10.34
C LEU A 50 -4.66 -7.12 -11.04
N PRO A 51 -5.32 -8.30 -10.99
CA PRO A 51 -6.51 -8.56 -11.78
C PRO A 51 -7.62 -7.51 -11.64
N GLU A 52 -7.92 -7.09 -10.40
CA GLU A 52 -8.96 -6.08 -10.11
C GLU A 52 -8.56 -4.68 -10.61
N GLU A 53 -7.29 -4.31 -10.46
CA GLU A 53 -6.77 -3.02 -10.89
C GLU A 53 -6.75 -2.92 -12.42
N LYS A 54 -6.28 -3.98 -13.08
CA LYS A 54 -6.25 -4.09 -14.54
C LYS A 54 -7.65 -4.01 -15.13
N ALA A 55 -8.61 -4.75 -14.56
CA ALA A 55 -10.00 -4.72 -15.01
C ALA A 55 -10.59 -3.30 -14.93
N ARG A 56 -10.38 -2.59 -13.80
CA ARG A 56 -10.83 -1.20 -13.65
C ARG A 56 -10.17 -0.26 -14.67
N ILE A 57 -8.86 -0.40 -14.88
CA ILE A 57 -8.10 0.41 -15.84
C ILE A 57 -8.66 0.22 -17.26
N GLU A 58 -8.85 -1.02 -17.68
CA GLU A 58 -9.30 -1.37 -19.02
C GLU A 58 -10.77 -0.97 -19.26
N GLU A 59 -11.65 -1.13 -18.26
CA GLU A 59 -13.04 -0.65 -18.31
C GLU A 59 -13.13 0.87 -18.46
N ALA A 60 -12.19 1.61 -17.86
CA ALA A 60 -12.11 3.07 -17.93
C ALA A 60 -11.39 3.60 -19.18
N GLY A 61 -11.10 2.76 -20.18
CA GLY A 61 -10.42 3.16 -21.43
C GLY A 61 -8.89 3.28 -21.31
N GLY A 62 -8.32 2.87 -20.19
CA GLY A 62 -6.88 2.69 -20.02
C GLY A 62 -6.37 1.36 -20.59
N GLN A 63 -5.06 1.20 -20.57
CA GLN A 63 -4.37 -0.01 -20.96
C GLN A 63 -3.18 -0.25 -20.05
N VAL A 64 -3.01 -1.50 -19.62
CA VAL A 64 -1.84 -1.96 -18.88
C VAL A 64 -0.83 -2.57 -19.85
N ARG A 65 0.42 -2.08 -19.82
CA ARG A 65 1.51 -2.57 -20.68
C ARG A 65 2.73 -2.94 -19.86
N PHE A 66 3.32 -4.09 -20.13
CA PHE A 66 4.64 -4.45 -19.61
C PHE A 66 5.71 -3.53 -20.22
N ASP A 67 6.62 -3.01 -19.40
CA ASP A 67 7.66 -2.08 -19.85
C ASP A 67 8.85 -2.76 -20.54
N GLY A 68 8.83 -4.10 -20.61
CA GLY A 68 9.88 -4.91 -21.22
C GLY A 68 10.97 -5.34 -20.23
N CYS A 69 10.91 -4.86 -18.99
CA CYS A 69 11.90 -5.17 -17.96
C CYS A 69 11.23 -5.88 -16.77
N TRP A 70 10.51 -5.13 -15.93
CA TRP A 70 10.05 -5.62 -14.63
C TRP A 70 8.70 -5.07 -14.18
N ASN A 71 8.18 -4.02 -14.83
CA ASN A 71 6.96 -3.36 -14.36
C ASN A 71 5.87 -3.33 -15.42
N HIS A 72 4.65 -3.19 -14.93
CA HIS A 72 3.51 -2.81 -15.75
C HIS A 72 3.21 -1.33 -15.57
N ARG A 73 2.79 -0.69 -16.66
CA ARG A 73 2.48 0.74 -16.71
C ARG A 73 1.09 0.99 -17.28
N VAL A 74 0.44 2.02 -16.75
CA VAL A 74 -0.89 2.47 -17.15
C VAL A 74 -0.77 3.57 -18.20
N TYR A 75 -1.48 3.40 -19.29
CA TYR A 75 -1.60 4.37 -20.37
C TYR A 75 -3.06 4.58 -20.74
N VAL A 76 -3.40 5.74 -21.29
CA VAL A 76 -4.62 5.90 -22.08
C VAL A 76 -4.49 5.03 -23.32
N THR A 77 -5.57 4.32 -23.70
CA THR A 77 -5.56 3.45 -24.90
C THR A 77 -5.10 4.23 -26.13
N GLY A 78 -4.12 3.68 -26.85
CA GLY A 78 -3.54 4.30 -28.05
C GLY A 78 -2.63 5.50 -27.80
N LYS A 79 -2.32 5.85 -26.54
CA LYS A 79 -1.42 6.96 -26.17
C LYS A 79 -0.18 6.45 -25.42
N ARG A 80 0.73 7.38 -25.08
CA ARG A 80 1.96 7.12 -24.31
C ARG A 80 2.00 7.89 -22.97
N TYR A 81 0.85 8.35 -22.49
CA TYR A 81 0.68 8.99 -21.17
C TYR A 81 -0.46 8.29 -20.40
N PRO A 82 -0.51 8.37 -19.06
CA PRO A 82 0.49 9.00 -18.19
C PRO A 82 1.77 8.15 -18.02
N GLY A 83 1.70 6.84 -18.20
CA GLY A 83 2.85 5.94 -18.05
C GLY A 83 3.21 5.61 -16.60
N LEU A 84 2.25 5.71 -15.68
CA LEU A 84 2.44 5.38 -14.27
C LEU A 84 2.66 3.88 -14.06
N ASN A 85 3.58 3.53 -13.17
CA ASN A 85 3.87 2.15 -12.76
C ASN A 85 2.96 1.65 -11.61
N MET A 86 1.93 2.42 -11.26
CA MET A 86 0.94 2.14 -10.21
C MET A 86 -0.47 2.44 -10.73
N SER A 87 -1.47 1.74 -10.22
CA SER A 87 -2.87 1.86 -10.63
C SER A 87 -3.68 2.87 -9.82
N ARG A 88 -3.14 3.33 -8.70
CA ARG A 88 -3.76 4.32 -7.82
C ARG A 88 -2.77 5.40 -7.44
N SER A 89 -3.15 6.66 -7.52
CA SER A 89 -2.30 7.80 -7.15
C SER A 89 -3.14 9.00 -6.76
N LEU A 90 -2.54 9.92 -6.00
CA LEU A 90 -3.10 11.25 -5.78
C LEU A 90 -2.47 12.21 -6.79
N GLY A 91 -3.29 13.07 -7.41
CA GLY A 91 -2.82 14.19 -8.23
C GLY A 91 -2.59 13.92 -9.72
N ASP A 92 -2.60 12.67 -10.20
CA ASP A 92 -2.53 12.39 -11.65
C ASP A 92 -3.91 12.56 -12.32
N LEU A 93 -4.27 13.81 -12.60
CA LEU A 93 -5.56 14.14 -13.24
C LEU A 93 -5.68 13.55 -14.65
N ALA A 94 -4.57 13.42 -15.39
CA ALA A 94 -4.59 12.89 -16.74
C ALA A 94 -4.92 11.39 -16.73
N GLY A 95 -4.26 10.63 -15.86
CA GLY A 95 -4.56 9.21 -15.65
C GLY A 95 -5.91 8.97 -14.99
N PHE A 96 -6.32 9.82 -14.04
CA PHE A 96 -7.61 9.70 -13.35
C PHE A 96 -8.77 9.86 -14.33
N ASN A 97 -8.72 10.89 -15.18
CA ASN A 97 -9.81 11.20 -16.11
C ASN A 97 -9.88 10.25 -17.33
N ASN A 98 -8.76 9.61 -17.71
CA ASN A 98 -8.67 8.95 -19.02
C ASN A 98 -8.09 7.53 -19.01
N ALA A 99 -7.60 7.04 -17.86
CA ALA A 99 -6.88 5.75 -17.80
C ALA A 99 -7.20 4.91 -16.56
N GLY A 100 -8.27 5.23 -15.82
CA GLY A 100 -8.73 4.44 -14.66
C GLY A 100 -7.80 4.46 -13.45
N ILE A 101 -6.86 5.42 -13.38
CA ILE A 101 -6.08 5.67 -12.16
C ILE A 101 -7.04 6.12 -11.07
N SER A 102 -6.97 5.49 -9.90
CA SER A 102 -7.88 5.79 -8.79
C SER A 102 -7.19 6.54 -7.66
N ALA A 103 -7.89 7.50 -7.06
CA ALA A 103 -7.49 8.11 -5.79
C ALA A 103 -8.11 7.39 -4.57
N THR A 104 -8.93 6.35 -4.80
CA THR A 104 -9.63 5.63 -3.73
C THR A 104 -8.65 4.75 -2.95
N PRO A 105 -8.49 4.98 -1.64
CA PRO A 105 -7.56 4.21 -0.83
C PRO A 105 -8.07 2.80 -0.56
N THR A 106 -7.14 1.86 -0.42
CA THR A 106 -7.40 0.63 0.32
C THR A 106 -7.31 0.94 1.81
N ILE A 107 -8.33 0.56 2.58
CA ILE A 107 -8.43 0.84 4.01
C ILE A 107 -8.19 -0.44 4.80
N GLN A 108 -7.33 -0.38 5.82
CA GLN A 108 -7.10 -1.48 6.76
C GLN A 108 -7.14 -0.98 8.21
N ARG A 109 -7.48 -1.87 9.13
CA ARG A 109 -7.45 -1.62 10.58
C ARG A 109 -6.71 -2.75 11.29
N TRP A 110 -5.76 -2.39 12.13
CA TRP A 110 -4.91 -3.33 12.87
C TRP A 110 -4.93 -2.97 14.35
N ALA A 111 -5.50 -3.86 15.18
CA ALA A 111 -5.38 -3.71 16.64
C ALA A 111 -3.96 -4.07 17.07
N LEU A 112 -3.34 -3.25 17.92
CA LEU A 112 -1.97 -3.46 18.42
C LEU A 112 -1.93 -4.28 19.71
N VAL A 113 -3.09 -4.53 20.32
CA VAL A 113 -3.20 -5.27 21.57
C VAL A 113 -2.66 -6.69 21.39
N ASN A 114 -1.66 -7.04 22.19
CA ASN A 114 -1.37 -8.42 22.52
C ASN A 114 -2.50 -8.90 23.44
N PRO A 115 -3.29 -9.93 23.10
CA PRO A 115 -4.35 -10.41 23.98
C PRO A 115 -3.87 -10.78 25.41
N ASP A 116 -2.55 -10.90 25.63
CA ASP A 116 -1.94 -11.28 26.91
C ASP A 116 -0.97 -10.26 27.56
N SER A 117 -0.71 -9.04 27.05
CA SER A 117 0.35 -8.16 27.65
C SER A 117 -0.13 -6.83 28.26
N LYS A 118 0.56 -6.44 29.35
CA LYS A 118 0.34 -5.25 30.19
C LYS A 118 1.07 -3.97 29.74
N ASP A 119 1.74 -3.94 28.59
CA ASP A 119 2.37 -2.72 28.06
C ASP A 119 2.52 -2.80 26.53
N PRO A 120 2.18 -1.74 25.78
CA PRO A 120 2.47 -1.63 24.35
C PRO A 120 3.58 -0.60 24.07
N LEU A 121 4.66 -1.03 23.41
CA LEU A 121 5.58 -0.14 22.70
C LEU A 121 5.71 -0.63 21.26
N VAL A 122 5.19 0.16 20.31
CA VAL A 122 5.39 -0.05 18.87
C VAL A 122 6.24 1.09 18.33
N GLN A 123 7.40 0.77 17.76
CA GLN A 123 8.24 1.70 17.02
C GLN A 123 8.00 1.50 15.52
N THR A 124 7.46 2.51 14.83
CA THR A 124 7.33 2.52 13.36
C THR A 124 8.55 3.20 12.73
N HIS A 125 9.21 2.56 11.77
CA HIS A 125 10.21 3.18 10.91
C HIS A 125 9.61 3.45 9.53
N ASP A 126 9.68 4.70 9.08
CA ASP A 126 9.27 5.14 7.74
C ASP A 126 10.41 4.86 6.75
N ALA A 127 10.22 3.90 5.85
CA ALA A 127 11.20 3.58 4.82
C ALA A 127 10.85 4.36 3.54
N ALA A 128 11.19 5.65 3.54
CA ALA A 128 11.33 6.41 2.31
C ALA A 128 12.71 6.08 1.71
N LEU A 129 12.76 5.19 0.72
CA LEU A 129 13.97 4.96 -0.08
C LEU A 129 13.96 5.90 -1.29
N GLY A 130 15.03 6.69 -1.38
CA GLY A 130 15.45 7.41 -2.59
C GLY A 130 16.27 6.54 -3.53
#